data_AF-A0A3E2C902-F1
#
_entry.id   AF-A0A3E2C902-F1
#
_cell.length_a   1.000
_cell.length_b   1.000
_cell.length_c   1.000
_cell.angle_alpha   90.00
_cell.angle_beta   90.00
_cell.angle_gamma   90.00
#
_symmetry.space_group_name_H-M   'P 1'
#
loop_
_entity.id
_entity.type
_entity.pdbx_description
1 polymer ?
#
loop_
_entity_poly.entity_id
_entity_poly.type
_entity_poly.pdbx_seq_one_letter_code
_entity_poly.pdbx_strand_id
1 'polypeptide(L)' 'MSSCANRLERMNSNVLRMSQLFLRTLREDPADADVTSAKLMQRAGYIRKSAPGVWTWLPLGLKVLNK' A
#
# COMPACT_ATOMS: atom_id res chain seq x y z
N MET A 1 -8.70 38.79 -24.14
CA MET A 1 -9.41 37.56 -23.71
C MET A 1 -8.66 36.36 -24.28
N SER A 2 -8.51 35.25 -23.54
CA SER A 2 -7.79 34.00 -23.93
C SER A 2 -6.34 33.80 -23.42
N SER A 3 -6.11 33.87 -22.10
CA SER A 3 -4.86 33.33 -21.50
C SER A 3 -5.03 32.67 -20.12
N CYS A 4 -6.20 32.76 -19.47
CA CYS A 4 -6.39 32.19 -18.13
C CYS A 4 -6.77 30.70 -18.09
N ALA A 5 -7.20 30.09 -19.19
CA ALA A 5 -7.81 28.75 -19.14
C ALA A 5 -6.82 27.58 -19.03
N ASN A 6 -5.51 27.78 -19.25
CA ASN A 6 -4.58 26.69 -19.52
C ASN A 6 -3.63 26.29 -18.36
N ARG A 7 -3.90 26.69 -17.11
CA ARG A 7 -2.98 26.44 -15.97
C ARG A 7 -3.45 25.38 -14.96
N LEU A 8 -4.69 24.90 -15.01
CA LEU A 8 -5.22 23.99 -13.99
C LEU A 8 -5.18 22.50 -14.34
N GLU A 9 -4.76 22.11 -15.54
CA GLU A 9 -4.73 20.70 -16.01
C GLU A 9 -3.46 19.91 -15.58
N ARG A 10 -2.76 20.30 -14.51
CA ARG A 10 -1.56 19.57 -14.02
C ARG A 10 -1.59 19.24 -12.53
N MET A 11 -2.75 18.86 -12.01
CA MET A 11 -2.83 18.24 -10.68
C MET A 11 -3.35 16.81 -10.80
N ASN A 12 -2.62 15.95 -11.52
CA ASN A 12 -2.79 14.51 -11.39
C ASN A 12 -2.08 14.04 -10.11
N SER A 13 -2.52 14.57 -8.97
CA SER A 13 -2.16 14.00 -7.68
C SER A 13 -2.89 12.67 -7.58
N ASN A 14 -2.16 11.56 -7.69
CA ASN A 14 -2.64 10.22 -7.33
C ASN A 14 -2.92 10.18 -5.82
N VAL A 15 -3.97 10.88 -5.38
CA VAL A 15 -4.40 10.93 -3.99
C VAL A 15 -5.03 9.59 -3.66
N LEU A 16 -4.32 8.81 -2.85
CA LEU A 16 -4.85 7.59 -2.26
C LEU A 16 -5.76 7.95 -1.09
N ARG A 17 -7.06 7.72 -1.27
CA ARG A 17 -8.01 7.78 -0.16
C ARG A 17 -7.98 6.47 0.61
N MET A 18 -7.74 6.54 1.92
CA MET A 18 -7.67 5.40 2.83
C MET A 18 -8.95 4.54 2.76
N SER A 19 -10.11 5.16 2.57
CA SER A 19 -11.41 4.49 2.47
C SER A 19 -11.57 3.62 1.22
N GLN A 20 -10.84 3.92 0.14
CA GLN A 20 -10.90 3.19 -1.13
C GLN A 20 -9.81 2.11 -1.21
N LEU A 21 -8.92 2.05 -0.21
CA LEU A 21 -7.81 1.14 -0.21
C LEU A 21 -8.16 -0.14 0.56
N PHE A 22 -7.79 -1.28 -0.02
CA PHE A 22 -7.93 -2.56 0.65
C PHE A 22 -6.81 -2.74 1.68
N LEU A 23 -6.99 -2.19 2.90
CA LEU A 23 -6.15 -2.50 4.06
C LEU A 23 -6.92 -3.40 5.03
N ARG A 24 -6.38 -4.59 5.27
CA ARG A 24 -6.74 -5.40 6.44
C ARG A 24 -5.54 -5.44 7.38
N THR A 25 -5.42 -4.41 8.23
CA THR A 25 -4.41 -4.34 9.27
C THR A 25 -4.72 -5.34 10.38
N LEU A 26 -3.70 -6.05 10.88
CA LEU A 26 -3.85 -6.96 12.01
C LEU A 26 -3.50 -6.23 13.32
N ARG A 27 -4.37 -6.38 14.32
CA ARG A 27 -4.10 -5.92 15.70
C ARG A 27 -3.00 -6.79 16.32
N GLU A 28 -3.18 -8.10 16.17
CA GLU A 28 -2.32 -9.14 16.71
C GLU A 28 -1.04 -9.28 15.90
N ASP A 29 0.04 -9.58 16.61
CA ASP A 29 1.33 -9.89 16.04
C ASP A 29 1.33 -11.32 15.45
N PRO A 30 1.54 -11.51 14.14
CA PRO A 30 1.60 -12.86 13.58
C PRO A 30 2.83 -13.59 14.12
N ALA A 31 2.61 -14.75 14.75
CA ALA A 31 3.66 -15.59 15.34
C ALA A 31 4.58 -16.27 14.31
N ASP A 32 4.21 -16.23 13.03
CA ASP A 32 4.87 -16.89 11.90
C ASP A 32 6.06 -16.14 11.29
N ALA A 33 6.41 -14.96 11.83
CA ALA A 33 7.43 -14.07 11.26
C ALA A 33 8.64 -13.93 12.19
N ASP A 34 9.74 -14.61 11.86
CA ASP A 34 11.02 -14.52 12.58
C ASP A 34 11.65 -13.11 12.52
N VAL A 35 11.42 -12.40 11.41
CA VAL A 35 12.05 -11.09 11.15
C VAL A 35 11.09 -9.96 11.53
N THR A 36 11.58 -8.99 12.30
CA THR A 36 10.80 -7.80 12.73
C THR A 36 10.19 -7.04 11.55
N SER A 37 10.94 -6.87 10.45
CA SER A 37 10.44 -6.21 9.24
C SER A 37 9.26 -6.97 8.61
N ALA A 38 9.34 -8.30 8.53
CA ALA A 38 8.25 -9.13 8.01
C ALA A 38 7.00 -9.06 8.89
N LYS A 39 7.21 -9.07 10.22
CA LYS A 39 6.15 -8.88 11.23
C LYS A 39 5.42 -7.56 11.03
N LEU A 40 6.16 -6.46 10.87
CA LEU A 40 5.58 -5.14 10.61
C LEU A 40 4.84 -5.07 9.26
N MET A 41 5.41 -5.63 8.20
CA MET A 41 4.77 -5.64 6.88
C MET A 41 3.44 -6.40 6.88
N GLN A 42 3.38 -7.52 7.60
CA GLN A 42 2.16 -8.30 7.72
C GLN A 42 1.10 -7.60 8.58
N ARG A 43 1.51 -6.93 9.68
CA ARG A 43 0.60 -6.13 10.52
C ARG A 43 -0.01 -4.95 9.79
N ALA A 44 0.82 -4.21 9.05
CA ALA A 44 0.39 -3.04 8.29
C ALA A 44 -0.41 -3.41 7.03
N GLY A 45 -0.51 -4.70 6.69
CA GLY A 45 -1.28 -5.17 5.55
C GLY A 45 -0.61 -4.94 4.20
N TYR A 46 0.74 -4.92 4.15
CA TYR A 46 1.49 -4.86 2.89
C TYR A 46 1.58 -6.22 2.20
N ILE A 47 1.69 -7.28 2.99
CA ILE A 47 1.87 -8.66 2.52
C ILE A 47 0.91 -9.62 3.23
N ARG A 48 0.54 -10.71 2.55
CA ARG A 48 -0.13 -11.88 3.15
C ARG A 48 0.62 -13.16 2.81
N LYS A 49 0.76 -14.05 3.80
CA LYS A 49 1.31 -15.39 3.63
C LYS A 49 0.23 -16.28 2.99
N SER A 50 0.48 -16.79 1.78
CA SER A 50 -0.42 -17.72 1.09
C SER A 50 0.03 -19.17 1.27
N ALA A 51 1.34 -19.40 1.32
CA ALA A 51 1.97 -20.69 1.58
C ALA A 51 3.36 -20.44 2.22
N PRO A 52 4.00 -21.44 2.85
CA PRO A 52 5.38 -21.30 3.31
C PRO A 52 6.30 -20.88 2.14
N GLY A 53 7.00 -19.76 2.29
CA GLY A 53 7.86 -19.18 1.25
C GLY A 53 7.13 -18.42 0.13
N VAL A 54 5.80 -18.33 0.15
CA VAL A 54 5.00 -17.61 -0.85
C VAL A 54 4.19 -16.50 -0.21
N TRP A 55 4.44 -15.27 -0.67
CA TRP A 55 3.76 -14.06 -0.21
C TRP A 55 2.97 -13.40 -1.34
N THR A 56 1.78 -12.90 -0.99
CA THR A 56 0.94 -12.08 -1.84
C THR A 56 1.10 -10.63 -1.46
N TRP A 57 1.41 -9.78 -2.44
CA TRP A 57 1.56 -8.33 -2.27
C TRP A 57 0.21 -7.63 -2.38
N LEU A 58 -0.10 -6.76 -1.42
CA LEU A 58 -1.31 -5.92 -1.46
C LEU A 58 -1.06 -4.64 -2.27
N PRO A 59 -2.11 -3.93 -2.73
CA PRO A 59 -1.97 -2.71 -3.52
C PRO A 59 -1.11 -1.64 -2.85
N LEU A 60 -1.09 -1.57 -1.51
CA LEU A 60 -0.20 -0.70 -0.76
C LEU A 60 1.28 -1.15 -0.88
N GLY A 61 1.55 -2.46 -0.79
CA GLY A 61 2.89 -3.04 -0.92
C GLY A 61 3.46 -2.92 -2.33
N LEU A 62 2.62 -3.13 -3.34
CA LEU A 62 3.00 -2.94 -4.74
C LEU A 62 3.40 -1.49 -5.04
N LYS A 63 2.78 -0.50 -4.39
CA LYS A 63 3.17 0.91 -4.56
C LYS A 63 4.52 1.25 -3.95
N VAL A 64 4.87 0.61 -2.83
CA VAL A 64 6.20 0.76 -2.22
C VAL A 64 7.27 0.09 -3.08
N LEU A 65 6.96 -1.08 -3.66
CA LEU A 65 7.89 -1.80 -4.52
C LEU A 65 8.15 -1.09 -5.86
N ASN A 66 7.13 -0.42 -6.41
CA ASN A 66 7.24 0.36 -7.65
C ASN A 66 7.81 1.78 -7.44
N LYS A 67 8.34 2.07 -6.24
CA LYS A 67 8.95 3.36 -5.90
C LYS A 67 10.46 3.29 -6.11
#